data_AF-A0A7V6PD22-F1
#
_entry.id   AF-A0A7V6PD22-F1
#
_cell.length_a   1.000
_cell.length_b   1.000
_cell.length_c   1.000
_cell.angle_alpha   90.00
_cell.angle_beta   90.00
_cell.angle_gamma   90.00
#
_symmetry.space_group_name_H-M   'P 1'
#
loop_
_entity.id
_entity.type
_entity.pdbx_description
1 polymer ?
#
loop_
_entity_poly.entity_id
_entity_poly.type
_entity_poly.pdbx_seq_one_letter_code
_entity_poly.pdbx_strand_id
1 'polypeptide(L)'
;IVIYFSISASVISLASFPFGWIVPSWPQLAMLIGAGFAGGVGQILLTECYRHAPMSTIAPFEYTSMLLGLAIGFLLFGDIATLEMLAGSAIVMAAGGFIIYREHKLSIAPHKVHAPQTQ
;
A
#
# COMPACT_ATOMS: atom_id res chain seq x y z
N ILE A 1 12.99 -10.44 -1.37
CA ILE A 1 11.56 -10.63 -1.03
C ILE A 1 10.69 -10.79 -2.29
N VAL A 2 10.64 -9.79 -3.18
CA VAL A 2 9.69 -9.76 -4.30
C VAL A 2 9.81 -10.95 -5.24
N ILE A 3 11.02 -11.29 -5.72
CA ILE A 3 11.23 -12.42 -6.64
C ILE A 3 10.82 -13.75 -6.00
N TYR A 4 11.22 -13.99 -4.75
CA TYR A 4 10.87 -15.22 -4.03
C TYR A 4 9.36 -15.35 -3.83
N PHE A 5 8.68 -14.25 -3.47
CA PHE A 5 7.23 -14.20 -3.35
C PHE A 5 6.52 -14.45 -4.69
N SER A 6 6.97 -13.81 -5.76
CA SER A 6 6.34 -13.97 -7.08
C SER A 6 6.49 -15.39 -7.64
N ILE A 7 7.66 -16.02 -7.45
CA ILE A 7 7.89 -17.39 -7.89
C ILE A 7 7.06 -18.36 -7.06
N SER A 8 7.07 -18.23 -5.73
CA SER A 8 6.28 -19.12 -4.86
C SER A 8 4.78 -18.97 -5.10
N ALA A 9 4.28 -17.75 -5.24
CA ALA A 9 2.88 -17.49 -5.57
C ALA A 9 2.48 -18.08 -6.94
N SER A 10 3.35 -17.99 -7.95
CA SER A 10 3.09 -18.56 -9.27
C SER A 10 3.04 -20.10 -9.23
N VAL A 11 3.97 -20.74 -8.52
CA VAL A 11 3.99 -22.20 -8.36
C VAL A 11 2.76 -22.70 -7.60
N ILE A 12 2.38 -22.01 -6.52
CA ILE A 12 1.18 -22.34 -5.74
C ILE A 12 -0.08 -22.12 -6.57
N SER A 13 -0.17 -21.04 -7.36
CA SER A 13 -1.29 -20.78 -8.26
C SER A 13 -1.48 -21.90 -9.28
N LEU A 14 -0.37 -22.47 -9.80
CA LEU A 14 -0.40 -23.61 -10.71
C LEU A 14 -1.06 -24.86 -10.10
N ALA A 15 -0.99 -25.02 -8.78
CA ALA A 15 -1.69 -26.10 -8.06
C ALA A 15 -3.22 -25.95 -8.07
N SER A 16 -3.76 -24.81 -8.51
CA SER A 16 -5.21 -24.61 -8.71
C SER A 16 -5.73 -25.24 -10.02
N PHE A 17 -4.82 -25.66 -10.91
CA PHE A 17 -5.15 -26.29 -12.19
C PHE A 17 -6.16 -27.46 -12.11
N PRO A 18 -6.04 -28.44 -11.18
CA PRO A 18 -7.01 -29.53 -11.05
C PRO A 18 -8.36 -29.13 -10.45
N PHE A 19 -8.54 -27.91 -9.93
CA PHE A 19 -9.75 -27.48 -9.19
C PHE A 19 -10.79 -26.76 -10.07
N GLY A 20 -10.86 -27.08 -11.37
CA GLY A 20 -11.84 -26.47 -12.29
C GLY A 20 -11.39 -25.12 -12.85
N TRP A 21 -10.11 -25.01 -13.24
CA TRP A 21 -9.53 -23.79 -13.79
C TRP A 21 -10.29 -23.28 -15.02
N ILE A 22 -10.89 -22.10 -14.90
CA ILE A 22 -11.56 -21.41 -16.01
C ILE A 22 -10.49 -20.68 -16.81
N VAL A 23 -10.35 -21.02 -18.09
CA VAL A 23 -9.42 -20.33 -18.98
C VAL A 23 -9.93 -18.89 -19.18
N PRO A 24 -9.15 -17.87 -18.77
CA PRO A 24 -9.57 -16.49 -18.92
C PRO A 24 -9.68 -16.10 -20.39
N SER A 25 -10.66 -15.27 -20.71
CA SER A 25 -10.78 -14.67 -22.04
C SER A 25 -9.61 -13.71 -22.33
N TRP A 26 -9.34 -13.40 -23.61
CA TRP A 26 -8.26 -12.48 -23.98
C TRP A 26 -8.28 -11.13 -23.25
N PRO A 27 -9.43 -10.44 -23.09
CA PRO A 27 -9.48 -9.20 -22.30
C PRO A 27 -9.13 -9.43 -20.83
N GLN A 28 -9.60 -10.52 -20.24
CA GLN A 28 -9.37 -10.86 -18.84
C GLN A 28 -7.89 -11.23 -18.59
N LEU A 29 -7.26 -11.90 -19.55
CA LEU A 29 -5.82 -12.18 -19.52
C LEU A 29 -5.00 -10.89 -19.58
N ALA A 30 -5.37 -9.95 -20.46
CA ALA A 30 -4.71 -8.64 -20.54
C ALA A 30 -4.84 -7.85 -19.22
N MET A 31 -6.02 -7.85 -18.60
CA MET A 31 -6.24 -7.25 -17.28
C MET A 31 -5.40 -7.92 -16.19
N LEU A 32 -5.30 -9.26 -16.20
CA LEU A 32 -4.53 -10.01 -15.21
C LEU A 32 -3.02 -9.74 -15.34
N ILE A 33 -2.50 -9.68 -16.56
CA ILE A 33 -1.11 -9.29 -16.85
C ILE A 33 -0.86 -7.85 -16.39
N GLY A 34 -1.77 -6.93 -16.75
CA GLY A 34 -1.66 -5.52 -16.35
C GLY A 34 -1.67 -5.33 -14.83
N ALA A 35 -2.57 -6.02 -14.13
CA ALA A 35 -2.63 -6.01 -12.66
C ALA A 35 -1.36 -6.58 -12.03
N GLY A 36 -0.85 -7.71 -12.54
CA GLY A 36 0.40 -8.31 -12.08
C GLY A 36 1.61 -7.39 -12.30
N PHE A 37 1.69 -6.74 -13.46
CA PHE A 37 2.75 -5.79 -13.78
C PHE A 37 2.70 -4.56 -12.85
N ALA A 38 1.52 -3.92 -12.72
CA ALA A 38 1.35 -2.75 -11.86
C ALA A 38 1.65 -3.07 -10.38
N GLY A 39 1.15 -4.21 -9.88
CA GLY A 39 1.43 -4.68 -8.52
C GLY A 39 2.90 -5.01 -8.29
N GLY A 40 3.55 -5.64 -9.27
CA GLY A 40 4.99 -5.96 -9.22
C GLY A 40 5.87 -4.71 -9.18
N VAL A 41 5.59 -3.73 -10.05
CA VAL A 41 6.28 -2.42 -10.03
C VAL A 41 6.04 -1.70 -8.70
N GLY A 42 4.80 -1.66 -8.22
CA GLY A 42 4.45 -1.06 -6.93
C GLY A 42 5.23 -1.70 -5.76
N GLN A 43 5.35 -3.03 -5.74
CA GLN A 43 6.12 -3.74 -4.72
C GLN A 43 7.62 -3.44 -4.76
N ILE A 44 8.21 -3.34 -5.96
CA ILE A 44 9.62 -2.97 -6.10
C ILE A 44 9.84 -1.55 -5.59
N LEU A 45 9.00 -0.59 -6.01
CA LEU A 45 9.08 0.79 -5.56
C LEU A 45 8.90 0.92 -4.05
N LEU A 46 7.97 0.17 -3.46
CA LEU A 46 7.77 0.16 -2.00
C LEU A 46 9.01 -0.36 -1.27
N THR A 47 9.61 -1.44 -1.77
CA THR A 47 10.86 -2.00 -1.22
C THR A 47 12.00 -0.98 -1.30
N GLU A 48 12.09 -0.23 -2.40
CA GLU A 48 13.06 0.84 -2.60
C GLU A 48 12.80 2.02 -1.64
N CYS A 49 11.55 2.46 -1.47
CA CYS A 49 11.17 3.49 -0.50
C CYS A 49 11.63 3.13 0.92
N TYR A 50 11.44 1.89 1.34
CA TYR A 50 11.90 1.40 2.65
C TYR A 50 13.41 1.43 2.83
N ARG A 51 14.18 1.37 1.74
CA ARG A 51 15.65 1.45 1.80
C ARG A 51 16.15 2.89 1.95
N HIS A 52 15.37 3.86 1.49
CA HIS A 52 15.81 5.25 1.37
C HIS A 52 15.17 6.22 2.38
N ALA A 53 14.01 5.87 2.96
CA ALA A 53 13.32 6.72 3.94
C ALA A 53 13.10 5.99 5.28
N PRO A 54 13.16 6.72 6.41
CA PRO A 54 12.84 6.14 7.71
C PRO A 54 11.36 5.73 7.79
N MET A 55 11.11 4.62 8.49
CA MET A 55 9.78 3.99 8.57
C MET A 55 8.69 4.93 9.09
N SER A 56 9.04 5.89 9.97
CA SER A 56 8.11 6.91 10.47
C SER A 56 7.54 7.80 9.37
N THR A 57 8.30 8.05 8.30
CA THR A 57 7.87 8.87 7.16
C THR A 57 7.03 8.06 6.19
N ILE A 58 7.20 6.73 6.12
CA ILE A 58 6.48 5.86 5.18
C ILE A 58 5.12 5.42 5.73
N ALA A 59 5.00 5.20 7.04
CA ALA A 59 3.76 4.78 7.69
C ALA A 59 2.52 5.62 7.32
N PRO A 60 2.56 6.97 7.28
CA PRO A 60 1.42 7.77 6.83
C PRO A 60 0.96 7.46 5.38
N PHE A 61 1.91 7.15 4.48
CA PHE A 61 1.60 6.83 3.09
C PHE A 61 0.93 5.46 2.94
N GLU A 62 1.30 4.48 3.77
CA GLU A 62 0.63 3.17 3.78
C GLU A 62 -0.84 3.30 4.17
N TYR A 63 -1.15 4.06 5.23
CA TYR A 63 -2.54 4.29 5.65
C TYR A 63 -3.35 5.03 4.58
N THR A 64 -2.74 6.01 3.91
CA THR A 64 -3.39 6.72 2.80
C THR A 64 -3.65 5.79 1.62
N SER A 65 -2.70 4.89 1.31
CA SER A 65 -2.85 3.91 0.24
C SER A 65 -3.99 2.92 0.50
N MET A 66 -4.21 2.52 1.76
CA MET A 66 -5.37 1.71 2.15
C MET A 66 -6.70 2.42 1.86
N LEU A 67 -6.80 3.72 2.15
CA LEU A 67 -8.00 4.51 1.87
C LEU A 67 -8.26 4.65 0.37
N LEU A 68 -7.21 4.89 -0.43
CA LEU A 68 -7.32 4.88 -1.89
C LEU A 68 -7.76 3.52 -2.41
N GLY A 69 -7.24 2.42 -1.84
CA GLY A 69 -7.65 1.07 -2.20
C GLY A 69 -9.15 0.84 -2.01
N LEU A 70 -9.69 1.29 -0.87
CA LEU A 70 -11.13 1.23 -0.61
C LEU A 70 -11.95 2.07 -1.61
N ALA A 71 -11.50 3.30 -1.89
CA ALA A 71 -12.17 4.19 -2.83
C ALA A 71 -12.17 3.63 -4.26
N ILE A 72 -11.02 3.11 -4.72
CA ILE A 72 -10.89 2.47 -6.04
C ILE A 72 -11.73 1.19 -6.10
N GLY A 73 -11.74 0.39 -5.03
CA GLY A 73 -12.59 -0.80 -4.88
C GLY A 73 -14.07 -0.46 -5.11
N PHE A 74 -14.57 0.54 -4.40
CA PHE A 74 -15.93 1.03 -4.56
C PHE A 74 -16.21 1.56 -5.97
N LEU A 75 -15.30 2.38 -6.53
CA LEU A 75 -15.51 3.05 -7.82
C LEU A 75 -15.42 2.12 -9.03
N LEU A 76 -14.45 1.19 -9.04
CA LEU A 76 -14.20 0.32 -10.19
C LEU A 76 -14.96 -1.00 -10.13
N PHE A 77 -15.17 -1.54 -8.93
CA PHE A 77 -15.77 -2.86 -8.75
C PHE A 77 -17.19 -2.79 -8.17
N GLY A 78 -17.64 -1.62 -7.72
CA GLY A 78 -18.96 -1.45 -7.12
C GLY A 78 -19.09 -2.15 -5.77
N ASP A 79 -17.97 -2.47 -5.10
CA ASP A 79 -17.97 -3.13 -3.79
C ASP A 79 -18.65 -2.24 -2.75
N ILE A 80 -19.89 -2.57 -2.40
CA ILE A 80 -20.67 -1.82 -1.43
C ILE A 80 -20.07 -2.06 -0.05
N ALA A 81 -19.46 -1.03 0.52
CA ALA A 81 -18.83 -1.11 1.82
C ALA A 81 -19.85 -1.54 2.88
N THR A 82 -19.57 -2.66 3.55
CA THR A 82 -20.37 -3.10 4.71
C THR A 82 -20.20 -2.12 5.88
N LEU A 83 -21.12 -2.19 6.84
CA LEU A 83 -21.07 -1.31 8.02
C LEU A 83 -19.73 -1.45 8.79
N GLU A 84 -19.16 -2.65 8.80
CA GLU A 84 -17.84 -2.95 9.38
C GLU A 84 -16.71 -2.28 8.61
N MET A 85 -16.73 -2.32 7.27
CA MET A 85 -15.75 -1.61 6.42
C MET A 85 -15.84 -0.10 6.61
N LEU A 86 -17.06 0.44 6.71
CA LEU A 86 -17.28 1.86 7.00
C LEU A 86 -16.68 2.25 8.35
N ALA A 87 -16.95 1.48 9.40
CA ALA A 87 -16.38 1.72 10.72
C ALA A 87 -14.85 1.65 10.72
N GLY A 88 -14.26 0.63 10.09
CA GLY A 88 -12.81 0.49 9.94
C GLY A 88 -12.19 1.65 9.15
N SER A 89 -12.82 2.03 8.03
CA SER A 89 -12.35 3.14 7.19
C SER A 89 -12.38 4.48 7.93
N ALA A 90 -13.39 4.73 8.77
CA ALA A 90 -13.47 5.94 9.58
C ALA A 90 -12.32 6.03 10.59
N ILE A 91 -11.95 4.91 11.22
CA ILE A 91 -10.80 4.84 12.14
C ILE A 91 -9.49 5.12 11.38
N VAL A 92 -9.30 4.51 10.21
CA VAL A 92 -8.10 4.72 9.38
C VAL A 92 -8.01 6.18 8.90
N MET A 93 -9.12 6.78 8.46
CA MET A 93 -9.18 8.20 8.09
C MET A 93 -8.80 9.11 9.26
N ALA A 94 -9.34 8.84 10.46
CA ALA A 94 -9.02 9.61 11.66
C ALA A 94 -7.55 9.48 12.06
N ALA A 95 -6.98 8.27 12.00
CA ALA A 95 -5.57 8.03 12.28
C ALA A 95 -4.65 8.73 11.27
N GLY A 96 -4.97 8.64 9.98
CA GLY A 96 -4.23 9.33 8.91
C GLY A 96 -4.23 10.85 9.12
N GLY A 97 -5.41 11.43 9.40
CA GLY A 97 -5.53 12.86 9.71
C GLY A 97 -4.74 13.27 10.97
N PHE A 98 -4.78 12.45 12.02
CA PHE A 98 -4.01 12.70 13.25
C PHE A 98 -2.50 12.68 13.01
N ILE A 99 -1.99 11.72 12.22
CA ILE A 99 -0.57 11.63 11.89
C ILE A 99 -0.12 12.85 11.10
N ILE A 100 -0.88 13.26 10.07
CA ILE A 100 -0.58 14.47 9.29
C ILE A 100 -0.54 15.70 10.19
N TYR A 101 -1.53 15.85 11.07
CA TYR A 101 -1.58 16.95 12.04
C TYR A 101 -0.37 16.94 13.00
N ARG A 102 0.04 15.77 13.49
CA ARG A 102 1.20 15.60 14.37
C ARG A 102 2.51 15.96 13.67
N GLU A 103 2.72 15.46 12.44
CA GLU A 103 3.90 15.75 11.63
C GLU A 103 4.04 17.26 11.37
N HIS A 104 2.90 17.91 11.03
CA HIS A 104 2.85 19.35 10.78
C HIS A 104 3.20 20.17 12.03
N LYS A 105 2.89 19.67 13.24
CA LYS A 105 3.31 20.31 14.50
C LYS A 105 4.78 20.07 14.84
N LEU A 106 5.33 18.89 14.57
CA LEU A 106 6.75 18.60 14.83
C LEU A 106 7.68 19.31 13.83
N SER A 107 7.27 19.48 12.57
CA SER A 107 8.06 20.20 11.55
C SER A 107 8.26 21.69 11.90
N ILE A 108 7.42 22.26 12.76
CA ILE A 108 7.49 23.66 13.23
C ILE A 108 8.36 23.79 14.51
N ALA A 109 8.83 22.69 15.11
CA ALA A 109 9.69 22.77 16.29
C ALA A 109 11.06 23.36 15.90
N PRO A 110 11.48 24.52 16.45
CA PRO A 110 12.72 25.18 16.05
C PRO A 110 13.92 24.27 16.36
N HIS A 111 14.70 23.99 15.32
CA HIS A 111 15.97 23.28 15.42
C HIS A 111 16.89 24.07 16.37
N LYS A 112 17.01 23.63 17.62
CA LYS A 112 17.96 24.22 18.58
C LYS A 112 19.37 23.85 18.10
N VAL A 113 19.95 24.75 17.29
CA VAL A 113 21.37 24.71 16.91
C VAL A 113 22.17 24.77 18.20
N HIS A 114 22.76 23.64 18.59
CA HIS A 114 23.76 23.61 19.65
C HIS A 114 24.98 24.35 19.10
N ALA A 115 25.22 25.55 19.61
CA ALA A 115 26.45 26.29 19.32
C ALA A 115 27.64 25.45 19.81
N PRO A 116 28.73 25.35 19.03
CA PRO A 116 29.93 24.67 19.47
C PRO A 116 30.50 25.39 20.69
N GLN A 117 30.61 24.68 21.81
CA GLN A 117 31.37 25.14 22.96
C GLN A 117 32.85 25.12 22.57
N THR A 118 33.36 26.27 22.12
CA THR A 118 34.79 26.54 22.06
C THR A 118 35.28 26.77 23.49
N GLN A 119 35.95 25.77 24.05
CA GLN A 119 36.93 25.98 25.12
C GLN A 119 38.29 26.26 24.49
#